data_AF-U9VJN4-F1
#
_entry.id   AF-U9VJN4-F1
#
_cell.length_a   1.000
_cell.length_b   1.000
_cell.length_c   1.000
_cell.angle_alpha   90.00
_cell.angle_beta   90.00
_cell.angle_gamma   90.00
#
_symmetry.space_group_name_H-M   'P 1'
#
loop_
_entity.id
_entity.type
_entity.pdbx_description
1 polymer ?
#
loop_
_entity_poly.entity_id
_entity_poly.type
_entity_poly.pdbx_seq_one_letter_code
_entity_poly.pdbx_strand_id
1 'polypeptide(L)'
;MSIRGKQKKKSLLKSVIGIVVLGAITLLTIQFTPSRSPSLITSIIKPECTIKGNISINMGNKIYHLPGMEDYESTVIDLTKGERWLCTESEAIANGWRKAPR
;
A
#
# COMPACT_ATOMS: atom_id res chain seq x y z
N MET A 1 48.21 -28.69 31.40
CA MET A 1 48.47 -27.79 30.25
C MET A 1 47.16 -27.44 29.55
N SER A 2 47.02 -26.19 29.14
CA SER A 2 45.78 -25.44 28.85
C SER A 2 45.09 -25.79 27.52
N ILE A 3 44.05 -26.64 27.55
CA ILE A 3 43.25 -27.01 26.33
C ILE A 3 41.76 -26.64 26.47
N ARG A 4 41.16 -26.74 27.67
CA ARG A 4 39.73 -26.44 27.90
C ARG A 4 39.36 -24.95 27.73
N GLY A 5 40.26 -24.03 28.08
CA GLY A 5 40.02 -22.59 27.96
C GLY A 5 39.98 -22.07 26.52
N LYS A 6 40.73 -22.70 25.62
CA LYS A 6 40.79 -22.29 24.19
C LYS A 6 39.55 -22.73 23.41
N GLN A 7 38.99 -23.89 23.72
CA GLN A 7 37.78 -24.42 23.06
C GLN A 7 36.52 -23.61 23.41
N LYS A 8 36.33 -23.25 24.69
CA LYS A 8 35.20 -22.40 25.11
C LYS A 8 35.24 -21.01 24.48
N LYS A 9 36.41 -20.37 24.39
CA LYS A 9 36.57 -19.06 23.72
C LYS A 9 36.26 -19.11 22.22
N LYS A 10 36.67 -20.17 21.52
CA LYS A 10 36.33 -20.39 20.10
C LYS A 10 34.82 -20.62 19.89
N SER A 11 34.18 -21.36 20.79
CA SER A 11 32.73 -21.63 20.75
C SER A 11 31.91 -20.36 21.05
N LEU A 12 32.34 -19.57 22.04
CA LEU A 12 31.72 -18.28 22.35
C LEU A 12 31.90 -17.27 21.21
N LEU A 13 33.08 -17.18 20.61
CA LEU A 13 33.33 -16.27 19.48
C LEU A 13 32.47 -16.59 18.25
N LYS A 14 32.29 -17.89 17.93
CA LYS A 14 31.39 -18.32 16.84
C LYS A 14 29.93 -17.97 17.12
N SER A 15 29.49 -18.12 18.37
CA SER A 15 28.14 -17.76 18.80
C SER A 15 27.90 -16.24 18.73
N VAL A 16 28.86 -15.44 19.21
CA VAL A 16 28.79 -13.97 19.16
C VAL A 16 28.77 -13.46 17.72
N ILE A 17 29.60 -14.02 16.81
CA ILE A 17 29.57 -13.66 15.39
C ILE A 17 28.20 -14.02 14.78
N GLY A 18 27.65 -15.20 15.09
CA GLY A 18 26.31 -15.59 14.61
C GLY A 18 25.20 -14.64 15.07
N ILE A 19 25.24 -14.19 16.33
CA ILE A 19 24.26 -13.26 16.90
C ILE A 19 24.38 -11.86 16.27
N VAL A 20 25.60 -11.38 16.01
CA VAL A 20 25.83 -10.08 15.33
C VAL A 20 25.38 -10.12 13.87
N VAL A 21 25.61 -11.22 13.15
CA VAL A 21 25.16 -11.39 11.76
C VAL A 21 23.63 -11.51 11.66
N LEU A 22 22.98 -12.28 12.55
CA LEU A 22 21.50 -12.33 12.58
C LEU A 22 20.89 -10.99 13.00
N GLY A 23 21.46 -10.28 13.98
CA GLY A 23 20.99 -8.96 14.39
C GLY A 23 21.16 -7.88 13.32
N ALA A 24 22.23 -7.94 12.52
CA ALA A 24 22.45 -7.02 11.41
C ALA A 24 21.47 -7.29 10.23
N ILE A 25 21.12 -8.55 9.98
CA ILE A 25 20.17 -8.94 8.92
C ILE A 25 18.73 -8.56 9.31
N THR A 26 18.35 -8.65 10.59
CA THR A 26 17.02 -8.21 11.06
C THR A 26 16.91 -6.68 11.16
N LEU A 27 18.00 -5.95 11.42
CA LEU A 27 17.98 -4.48 11.38
C LEU A 27 17.92 -3.91 9.96
N LEU A 28 18.47 -4.62 8.95
CA LEU A 28 18.51 -4.11 7.57
C LEU A 28 17.12 -4.08 6.90
N THR A 29 16.14 -4.84 7.38
CA THR A 29 14.79 -4.91 6.79
C THR A 29 13.83 -3.83 7.30
N ILE A 30 14.17 -3.10 8.37
CA ILE A 30 13.27 -2.13 9.02
C ILE A 30 13.25 -0.77 8.28
N GLN A 31 14.19 -0.53 7.35
CA GLN A 31 14.30 0.76 6.65
C GLN A 31 13.39 0.92 5.41
N PHE A 32 12.64 -0.12 5.02
CA PHE A 32 11.76 -0.10 3.84
C PHE A 32 10.27 0.02 4.18
N THR A 33 9.92 0.70 5.27
CA THR A 33 8.55 1.20 5.40
C THR A 33 8.48 2.55 4.68
N PRO A 34 7.81 2.67 3.51
CA PRO A 34 7.56 3.98 2.94
C PRO A 34 6.70 4.74 3.96
N SER A 35 7.29 5.75 4.60
CA SER A 35 6.57 6.69 5.46
C SER A 35 5.46 7.32 4.62
N ARG A 36 4.24 6.80 4.76
CA ARG A 36 3.03 7.27 4.07
C ARG A 36 2.48 8.51 4.78
N SER A 37 3.33 9.46 5.11
CA SER A 37 2.92 10.82 5.43
C SER A 37 3.04 11.61 4.14
N PRO A 38 1.95 11.84 3.39
CA PRO A 38 2.03 12.67 2.20
C PRO A 38 2.49 14.06 2.65
N SER A 39 3.59 14.53 2.07
CA SER A 39 3.99 15.93 2.19
C SER A 39 2.80 16.79 1.77
N LEU A 40 2.54 17.93 2.45
CA LEU A 40 1.43 18.83 2.11
C LEU A 40 1.43 19.22 0.61
N ILE A 41 2.60 19.21 -0.01
CA ILE A 41 2.81 19.37 -1.46
C ILE A 41 2.02 18.32 -2.28
N THR A 42 1.96 17.07 -1.81
CA THR A 42 1.17 15.99 -2.42
C THR A 42 -0.34 16.22 -2.29
N SER A 43 -0.82 16.96 -1.30
CA SER A 43 -2.25 17.31 -1.17
C SER A 43 -2.64 18.46 -2.09
N ILE A 44 -1.74 19.43 -2.29
CA ILE A 44 -1.95 20.55 -3.22
C ILE A 44 -1.94 20.07 -4.68
N ILE A 45 -1.13 19.06 -5.00
CA ILE A 45 -0.99 18.50 -6.35
C ILE A 45 -1.94 17.32 -6.59
N LYS A 46 -2.59 16.77 -5.55
CA LYS A 46 -3.64 15.78 -5.79
C LYS A 46 -4.86 16.51 -6.32
N PRO A 47 -5.31 16.24 -7.56
CA PRO A 47 -6.65 16.67 -7.93
C PRO A 47 -7.60 16.08 -6.89
N GLU A 48 -8.51 16.91 -6.37
CA GLU A 48 -9.64 16.41 -5.60
C GLU A 48 -10.19 15.21 -6.37
N CYS A 49 -10.14 14.03 -5.77
CA CYS A 49 -10.45 12.79 -6.47
C CYS A 49 -11.96 12.79 -6.71
N THR A 50 -12.35 13.32 -7.87
CA THR A 50 -13.74 13.64 -8.23
C THR A 50 -14.38 12.52 -9.03
N ILE A 51 -13.65 11.48 -9.41
CA ILE A 51 -14.24 10.38 -10.16
C ILE A 51 -14.90 9.43 -9.17
N LYS A 52 -16.21 9.24 -9.29
CA LYS A 52 -16.98 8.35 -8.41
C LYS A 52 -16.94 6.92 -8.93
N GLY A 53 -16.35 5.98 -8.19
CA GLY A 53 -16.32 4.55 -8.53
C GLY A 53 -17.32 3.74 -7.70
N ASN A 54 -18.44 3.34 -8.29
CA ASN A 54 -19.52 2.55 -7.67
C ASN A 54 -19.51 1.07 -8.13
N ILE A 55 -19.92 0.16 -7.25
CA ILE A 55 -19.98 -1.28 -7.53
C ILE A 55 -21.44 -1.70 -7.59
N SER A 56 -21.90 -2.14 -8.77
CA SER A 56 -23.27 -2.61 -8.94
C SER A 56 -23.54 -3.78 -8.00
N ILE A 57 -24.54 -3.62 -7.12
CA ILE A 57 -24.88 -4.59 -6.07
C ILE A 57 -25.27 -5.96 -6.67
N ASN A 58 -25.90 -5.96 -7.85
CA ASN A 58 -26.41 -7.18 -8.49
C ASN A 58 -25.36 -7.91 -9.34
N MET A 59 -24.48 -7.18 -10.03
CA MET A 59 -23.51 -7.78 -10.96
C MET A 59 -22.05 -7.72 -10.49
N GLY A 60 -21.76 -7.00 -9.40
CA GLY A 60 -20.39 -6.78 -8.92
C GLY A 60 -19.52 -5.96 -9.89
N ASN A 61 -20.13 -5.32 -10.88
CA ASN A 61 -19.41 -4.54 -11.89
C ASN A 61 -18.86 -3.25 -11.26
N LYS A 62 -17.56 -3.01 -11.44
CA LYS A 62 -16.89 -1.76 -11.07
C LYS A 62 -17.11 -0.72 -12.17
N ILE A 63 -17.88 0.31 -11.85
CA ILE A 63 -18.24 1.38 -12.79
C ILE A 63 -17.78 2.72 -12.24
N TYR A 64 -17.24 3.60 -13.07
CA TYR A 64 -16.86 4.95 -12.67
C TYR A 64 -17.63 6.03 -13.44
N HIS A 65 -17.95 7.11 -12.73
CA HIS A 65 -18.67 8.28 -13.22
C HIS A 65 -17.77 9.51 -13.13
N LEU A 66 -17.73 10.29 -14.20
CA LEU A 66 -17.05 11.59 -14.25
C LEU A 66 -17.99 12.72 -13.83
N PRO A 67 -17.46 13.83 -13.30
CA PRO A 67 -18.24 15.05 -13.13
C PRO A 67 -18.92 15.46 -14.45
N GLY A 68 -20.22 15.76 -14.38
CA GLY A 68 -21.03 16.15 -15.54
C GLY A 68 -21.72 15.01 -16.29
N MET A 69 -21.57 13.75 -15.85
CA MET A 69 -22.42 12.65 -16.32
C MET A 69 -23.80 12.68 -15.62
N GLU A 70 -24.83 12.15 -16.28
CA GLU A 70 -26.23 12.17 -15.79
C GLU A 70 -26.35 11.57 -14.38
N ASP A 71 -25.77 10.39 -14.17
CA ASP A 71 -25.83 9.68 -12.89
C ASP A 71 -24.75 10.10 -11.89
N TYR A 72 -23.93 11.11 -12.19
CA TYR A 72 -22.83 11.46 -11.31
C TYR A 72 -23.34 11.96 -9.94
N GLU A 73 -24.37 12.80 -9.92
CA GLU A 73 -24.93 13.36 -8.68
C GLU A 73 -25.71 12.32 -7.87
N SER A 74 -26.45 11.43 -8.53
CA SER A 74 -27.24 10.36 -7.91
C SER A 74 -26.35 9.23 -7.34
N THR A 75 -25.16 9.04 -7.90
CA THR A 75 -24.20 8.03 -7.43
C THR A 75 -23.62 8.43 -6.08
N VAL A 76 -23.95 7.65 -5.04
CA VAL A 76 -23.38 7.75 -3.70
C VAL A 76 -22.35 6.64 -3.52
N ILE A 77 -21.18 6.99 -2.97
CA ILE A 77 -20.08 6.06 -2.75
C ILE A 77 -20.19 5.41 -1.37
N ASP A 78 -20.24 4.09 -1.35
CA ASP A 78 -20.26 3.25 -0.16
C ASP A 78 -18.91 2.53 0.03
N LEU A 79 -18.06 3.12 0.87
CA LEU A 79 -16.72 2.56 1.16
C LEU A 79 -16.78 1.13 1.72
N THR A 80 -17.88 0.74 2.38
CA THR A 80 -18.02 -0.60 2.98
C THR A 80 -18.14 -1.69 1.91
N LYS A 81 -18.62 -1.34 0.72
CA LYS A 81 -18.72 -2.23 -0.44
C LYS A 81 -17.44 -2.23 -1.30
N GLY A 82 -16.43 -1.46 -0.92
CA GLY A 82 -15.20 -1.27 -1.70
C GLY A 82 -15.34 -0.25 -2.82
N GLU A 83 -16.42 0.54 -2.83
CA GLU A 83 -16.57 1.72 -3.66
C GLU A 83 -15.59 2.81 -3.19
N ARG A 84 -15.19 3.70 -4.10
CA ARG A 84 -14.21 4.75 -3.76
C ARG A 84 -14.20 5.86 -4.79
N TRP A 85 -13.70 7.00 -4.34
CA TRP A 85 -13.28 8.06 -5.25
C TRP A 85 -11.94 7.72 -5.89
N LEU A 86 -11.82 8.09 -7.16
CA LEU A 86 -10.66 7.86 -8.01
C LEU A 86 -10.16 9.22 -8.49
N CYS A 87 -8.85 9.33 -8.70
CA CYS A 87 -8.24 10.63 -9.02
C CYS A 87 -8.01 10.80 -10.53
N THR A 88 -7.86 9.69 -11.27
CA THR A 88 -7.71 9.70 -12.73
C THR A 88 -8.45 8.54 -13.39
N GLU A 89 -8.90 8.71 -14.63
CA GLU A 89 -9.51 7.63 -15.42
C GLU A 89 -8.52 6.48 -15.65
N SER A 90 -7.24 6.79 -15.86
CA SER A 90 -6.20 5.77 -16.07
C SER A 90 -6.03 4.88 -14.84
N GLU A 91 -6.05 5.45 -13.64
CA GLU A 91 -6.02 4.69 -12.39
C GLU A 91 -7.27 3.81 -12.25
N ALA A 92 -8.45 4.36 -12.58
CA ALA A 92 -9.71 3.63 -12.58
C ALA A 92 -9.60 2.38 -13.47
N ILE A 93 -9.19 2.57 -14.73
CA ILE A 93 -9.06 1.48 -15.70
C ILE A 93 -8.02 0.45 -15.22
N ALA A 94 -6.87 0.89 -14.73
CA ALA A 94 -5.84 0.00 -14.19
C ALA A 94 -6.32 -0.82 -12.98
N ASN A 95 -7.26 -0.29 -12.19
CA ASN A 95 -7.90 -0.96 -11.07
C ASN A 95 -9.14 -1.80 -11.47
N GLY A 96 -9.39 -1.95 -12.78
CA GLY A 96 -10.48 -2.75 -13.32
C GLY A 96 -11.85 -2.06 -13.30
N TRP A 97 -11.89 -0.73 -13.15
CA TRP A 97 -13.11 0.05 -13.28
C TRP A 97 -13.40 0.33 -14.75
N ARG A 98 -14.68 0.31 -15.11
CA ARG A 98 -15.16 0.63 -16.45
C ARG A 98 -15.96 1.93 -16.43
N LYS A 99 -15.90 2.70 -17.51
CA LYS A 99 -16.67 3.95 -17.60
C LYS A 99 -18.15 3.63 -17.62
N ALA A 100 -18.95 4.40 -16.88
CA ALA A 100 -20.39 4.35 -17.00
C ALA A 100 -20.83 4.68 -18.44
N PRO A 101 -21.94 4.08 -18.93
CA PRO A 101 -22.60 4.63 -20.10
C PRO A 101 -22.96 6.10 -19.85
N ARG A 102 -22.99 6.90 -20.92
CA ARG A 102 -23.36 8.31 -20.84
C ARG A 102 -24.81 8.48 -20.47
#